data_AF-A0A7X2MAV3-F1
#
_entry.id   AF-A0A7X2MAV3-F1
#
_cell.length_a   1.000
_cell.length_b   1.000
_cell.length_c   1.000
_cell.angle_alpha   90.00
_cell.angle_beta   90.00
_cell.angle_gamma   90.00
#
_symmetry.space_group_name_H-M   'P 1'
#
loop_
_entity.id
_entity.type
_entity.pdbx_description
1 polymer ?
#
loop_
_entity_poly.entity_id
_entity_poly.type
_entity_poly.pdbx_seq_one_letter_code
_entity_poly.pdbx_strand_id
1 'polypeptide(L)'
;MIIKYSPVARKKLAQMKKTIGSDKVGIIVKAISDLKFNPLKCPSVERMLGISSRYYFLHIEHNYIFYRIEQECIFITDIYNEKEDFMWKMFGIKLRTDESIDYWGE
;
A
#
# COMPACT_ATOMS: atom_id res chain seq x y z
N MET A 1 -18.36 -0.21 7.52
CA MET A 1 -17.63 0.92 6.91
C MET A 1 -17.65 0.79 5.39
N ILE A 2 -17.71 1.90 4.66
CA ILE A 2 -17.58 1.90 3.19
C ILE A 2 -16.09 1.93 2.80
N ILE A 3 -15.74 1.37 1.63
CA ILE A 3 -14.37 1.46 1.11
C ILE A 3 -14.33 2.48 -0.02
N LYS A 4 -13.43 3.45 0.11
CA LYS A 4 -13.13 4.46 -0.91
C LYS A 4 -11.69 4.27 -1.38
N TYR A 5 -11.45 4.61 -2.63
CA TYR A 5 -10.13 4.52 -3.25
C TYR A 5 -9.68 5.92 -3.68
N SER A 6 -8.40 6.21 -3.56
CA SER A 6 -7.78 7.33 -4.25
C SER A 6 -7.79 7.08 -5.78
N PRO A 7 -7.70 8.13 -6.61
CA PRO A 7 -7.53 7.97 -8.05
C PRO A 7 -6.29 7.13 -8.41
N VAL A 8 -5.18 7.30 -7.66
CA VAL A 8 -3.93 6.56 -7.85
C VAL A 8 -4.14 5.07 -7.56
N ALA A 9 -4.76 4.72 -6.44
CA ALA A 9 -5.05 3.34 -6.08
C ALA A 9 -5.94 2.65 -7.12
N ARG A 10 -6.98 3.35 -7.64
CA ARG A 10 -7.81 2.83 -8.75
C ARG A 10 -6.99 2.55 -10.00
N LYS A 11 -6.13 3.50 -10.39
CA LYS A 11 -5.25 3.34 -11.57
C LYS A 11 -4.30 2.16 -11.40
N LYS A 12 -3.72 1.99 -10.21
CA LYS A 12 -2.83 0.87 -9.90
C LYS A 12 -3.54 -0.48 -9.94
N LEU A 13 -4.73 -0.62 -9.33
CA LEU A 13 -5.53 -1.85 -9.45
C LEU A 13 -5.88 -2.18 -10.90
N ALA A 14 -6.26 -1.17 -11.70
CA ALA A 14 -6.55 -1.35 -13.11
C ALA A 14 -5.31 -1.80 -13.91
N GLN A 15 -4.13 -1.25 -13.58
CA GLN A 15 -2.87 -1.66 -14.19
C GLN A 15 -2.47 -3.08 -13.78
N MET A 16 -2.60 -3.43 -12.51
CA MET A 16 -2.35 -4.78 -12.00
C MET A 16 -3.23 -5.81 -12.70
N LYS A 17 -4.49 -5.48 -12.95
CA LYS A 17 -5.41 -6.39 -13.67
C LYS A 17 -4.90 -6.74 -15.06
N LYS A 18 -4.21 -5.81 -15.73
CA LYS A 18 -3.58 -6.03 -17.05
C LYS A 18 -2.27 -6.81 -16.95
N THR A 19 -1.49 -6.61 -15.89
CA THR A 19 -0.15 -7.18 -15.77
C THR A 19 -0.12 -8.57 -15.12
N ILE A 20 -0.89 -8.80 -14.05
CA ILE A 20 -0.88 -10.04 -13.26
C ILE A 20 -2.18 -10.85 -13.35
N GLY A 21 -3.15 -10.37 -14.13
CA GLY A 21 -4.43 -11.04 -14.38
C GLY A 21 -5.52 -10.75 -13.35
N SER A 22 -6.77 -11.07 -13.73
CA SER A 22 -7.96 -10.75 -12.93
C SER A 22 -8.05 -11.58 -11.65
N ASP A 23 -7.55 -12.80 -11.63
CA ASP A 23 -7.68 -13.71 -10.49
C ASP A 23 -6.89 -13.21 -9.28
N LYS A 24 -5.62 -12.85 -9.50
CA LYS A 24 -4.76 -12.28 -8.46
C LYS A 24 -5.30 -10.95 -7.93
N VAL A 25 -5.79 -10.08 -8.83
CA VAL A 25 -6.43 -8.82 -8.40
C VAL A 25 -7.71 -9.07 -7.63
N GLY A 26 -8.46 -10.14 -7.95
CA GLY A 26 -9.64 -10.56 -7.20
C GLY A 26 -9.32 -10.90 -5.74
N ILE A 27 -8.19 -11.58 -5.49
CA ILE A 27 -7.70 -11.88 -4.14
C ILE A 27 -7.42 -10.59 -3.37
N ILE A 28 -6.74 -9.62 -3.99
CA ILE A 28 -6.40 -8.33 -3.40
C ILE A 28 -7.67 -7.53 -3.06
N VAL A 29 -8.62 -7.41 -4.01
CA VAL A 29 -9.87 -6.67 -3.82
C VAL A 29 -10.74 -7.32 -2.75
N LYS A 30 -10.74 -8.65 -2.65
CA LYS A 30 -11.41 -9.38 -1.58
C LYS A 30 -10.80 -9.05 -0.22
N ALA A 31 -9.48 -9.12 -0.09
CA ALA A 31 -8.79 -8.81 1.15
C ALA A 31 -8.99 -7.34 1.59
N ILE A 32 -9.03 -6.40 0.63
CA ILE A 32 -9.41 -5.00 0.89
C ILE A 32 -10.84 -4.94 1.42
N SER A 33 -11.78 -5.63 0.78
CA SER A 33 -13.18 -5.65 1.20
C SER A 33 -13.36 -6.22 2.61
N ASP A 34 -12.57 -7.22 2.99
CA ASP A 34 -12.58 -7.83 4.32
C ASP A 34 -12.10 -6.88 5.43
N LEU A 35 -11.41 -5.78 5.09
CA LEU A 35 -11.05 -4.75 6.06
C LEU A 35 -12.29 -4.12 6.70
N LYS A 36 -13.47 -4.18 6.06
CA LYS A 36 -14.72 -3.65 6.62
C LYS A 36 -15.11 -4.28 7.96
N PHE A 37 -14.70 -5.53 8.21
CA PHE A 37 -15.05 -6.27 9.42
C PHE A 37 -14.10 -5.99 10.59
N ASN A 38 -12.82 -5.77 10.29
CA ASN A 38 -11.82 -5.43 11.29
C ASN A 38 -10.66 -4.63 10.66
N PRO A 39 -10.80 -3.30 10.51
CA PRO A 39 -9.79 -2.47 9.86
C PRO A 39 -8.58 -2.20 10.77
N LEU A 40 -8.67 -2.49 12.08
CA LEU A 40 -7.59 -2.30 13.04
C LEU A 40 -6.69 -3.55 13.17
N LYS A 41 -7.02 -4.65 12.48
CA LYS A 41 -6.22 -5.89 12.50
C LYS A 41 -4.83 -5.72 11.87
N CYS A 42 -4.71 -4.80 10.91
CA CYS A 42 -3.45 -4.56 10.23
C CYS A 42 -2.55 -3.67 11.07
N PRO A 43 -1.22 -3.80 10.93
CA PRO A 43 -0.30 -2.90 11.60
C PRO A 43 -0.45 -1.45 11.12
N SER A 44 -0.27 -0.50 12.03
CA SER A 44 -0.04 0.89 11.67
C SER A 44 1.40 1.08 11.19
N VAL A 45 1.60 2.06 10.30
CA VAL A 45 2.93 2.49 9.86
C VAL A 45 3.76 2.97 11.04
N GLU A 46 3.15 3.73 11.95
CA GLU A 46 3.83 4.23 13.15
C GLU A 46 4.37 3.10 14.02
N ARG A 47 3.58 2.04 14.23
CA ARG A 47 4.03 0.88 15.01
C ARG A 47 5.16 0.12 14.33
N MET A 48 5.14 0.01 13.00
CA MET A 48 6.12 -0.78 12.27
C MET A 48 7.42 -0.03 11.99
N LEU A 49 7.36 1.29 11.77
CA LEU A 49 8.47 2.08 11.27
C LEU A 49 8.88 3.23 12.21
N GLY A 50 8.14 3.48 13.29
CA GLY A 50 8.38 4.62 14.19
C GLY A 50 8.04 5.98 13.60
N ILE A 51 7.37 6.01 12.43
CA ILE A 51 7.00 7.25 11.73
C ILE A 51 5.57 7.63 12.12
N SER A 52 5.41 8.76 12.81
CA SER A 52 4.09 9.31 13.16
C SER A 52 3.21 9.45 11.91
N SER A 53 2.18 8.60 11.82
CA SER A 53 1.39 8.44 10.60
C SER A 53 0.02 7.83 10.91
N ARG A 54 -1.01 8.31 10.20
CA ARG A 54 -2.37 7.78 10.29
C ARG A 54 -2.59 6.54 9.40
N TYR A 55 -1.54 6.08 8.71
CA TYR A 55 -1.64 4.98 7.76
C TYR A 55 -1.50 3.62 8.43
N TYR A 56 -2.30 2.69 7.94
CA TYR A 56 -2.19 1.25 8.12
C TYR A 56 -1.79 0.64 6.79
N PHE A 57 -1.25 -0.59 6.80
CA PHE A 57 -1.00 -1.30 5.57
C PHE A 57 -1.43 -2.77 5.64
N LEU A 58 -1.97 -3.25 4.53
CA LEU A 58 -2.23 -4.66 4.28
C LEU A 58 -1.18 -5.18 3.29
N HIS A 59 -0.45 -6.23 3.64
CA HIS A 59 0.48 -6.91 2.75
C HIS A 59 -0.19 -8.16 2.15
N ILE A 60 -0.30 -8.22 0.82
CA ILE A 60 -0.90 -9.35 0.09
C ILE A 60 -0.37 -9.41 -1.34
N GLU A 61 -0.13 -10.62 -1.87
CA GLU A 61 0.35 -10.83 -3.25
C GLU A 61 1.54 -9.94 -3.63
N HIS A 62 2.55 -9.79 -2.77
CA HIS A 62 3.72 -8.90 -2.98
C HIS A 62 3.37 -7.40 -3.12
N ASN A 63 2.21 -6.98 -2.62
CA ASN A 63 1.77 -5.60 -2.64
C ASN A 63 1.43 -5.11 -1.23
N TYR A 64 1.89 -3.90 -0.92
CA TYR A 64 1.51 -3.13 0.25
C TYR A 64 0.37 -2.18 -0.11
N ILE A 65 -0.80 -2.39 0.49
CA ILE A 65 -1.98 -1.55 0.32
C ILE A 65 -2.07 -0.62 1.52
N PHE A 66 -1.82 0.65 1.29
CA PHE A 66 -1.87 1.67 2.33
C PHE A 66 -3.26 2.26 2.43
N TYR A 67 -3.78 2.32 3.65
CA TYR A 67 -5.08 2.89 3.92
C TYR A 67 -5.11 3.67 5.22
N ARG A 68 -6.15 4.47 5.38
CA ARG A 68 -6.46 5.14 6.64
C ARG A 68 -7.94 4.98 6.95
N ILE A 69 -8.25 4.99 8.23
CA ILE A 69 -9.62 4.93 8.73
C ILE A 69 -10.07 6.38 8.90
N GLU A 70 -11.11 6.79 8.17
CA GLU A 70 -11.72 8.11 8.29
C GLU A 70 -13.18 7.95 8.65
N GLN A 71 -13.63 8.42 9.82
CA GLN A 71 -15.03 8.40 10.27
C GLN A 71 -15.80 7.13 9.85
N GLU A 72 -16.52 7.16 8.72
CA GLU A 72 -17.36 6.05 8.24
C GLU A 72 -16.75 5.21 7.10
N CYS A 73 -15.52 5.52 6.66
CA CYS A 73 -14.86 4.87 5.55
C CYS A 73 -13.42 4.41 5.81
N ILE A 74 -13.04 3.36 5.08
CA ILE A 74 -11.66 2.94 4.91
C ILE A 74 -11.20 3.53 3.57
N PHE A 75 -10.23 4.44 3.63
CA PHE A 75 -9.72 5.13 2.45
C PHE A 75 -8.41 4.50 1.99
N ILE A 76 -8.46 3.75 0.88
CA ILE A 76 -7.30 3.16 0.22
C ILE A 76 -6.54 4.29 -0.46
N THR A 77 -5.37 4.61 0.09
CA THR A 77 -4.57 5.77 -0.30
C THR A 77 -3.68 5.42 -1.47
N ASP A 78 -2.96 4.31 -1.39
CA ASP A 78 -2.04 3.88 -2.45
C ASP A 78 -1.72 2.39 -2.34
N ILE A 79 -1.14 1.83 -3.39
CA ILE A 79 -0.72 0.43 -3.48
C ILE A 79 0.71 0.41 -4.01
N TYR A 80 1.63 -0.27 -3.34
CA TYR A 80 3.02 -0.39 -3.78
C TYR A 80 3.39 -1.84 -3.90
N ASN A 81 4.03 -2.22 -5.00
CA ASN A 81 4.71 -3.50 -5.04
C ASN A 81 5.89 -3.49 -4.05
N GLU A 82 6.25 -4.64 -3.49
CA GLU A 82 7.38 -4.77 -2.56
C GLU A 82 8.72 -4.29 -3.14
N LYS A 83 8.85 -4.25 -4.47
CA LYS A 83 10.03 -3.74 -5.19
C LYS A 83 10.05 -2.22 -5.34
N GLU A 84 8.98 -1.52 -4.99
CA GLU A 84 8.92 -0.06 -5.04
C GLU A 84 9.38 0.57 -3.72
N ASP A 85 10.14 1.66 -3.81
CA ASP A 85 10.53 2.46 -2.64
C ASP A 85 9.35 3.30 -2.12
N PHE A 86 8.44 2.67 -1.38
CA PHE A 86 7.30 3.35 -0.78
C PHE A 86 7.72 4.33 0.34
N MET A 87 8.89 4.13 0.95
CA MET A 87 9.40 5.00 2.01
C MET A 87 9.73 6.38 1.47
N TRP A 88 10.42 6.41 0.33
CA TRP A 88 10.64 7.63 -0.41
C TRP A 88 9.31 8.22 -0.91
N LYS A 89 8.47 7.41 -1.56
CA LYS A 89 7.25 7.90 -2.23
C LYS A 89 6.17 8.45 -1.29
N MET A 90 6.00 7.88 -0.09
CA MET A 90 4.98 8.35 0.87
C MET A 90 5.52 9.23 1.98
N PHE A 91 6.76 9.03 2.42
CA PHE A 91 7.31 9.71 3.59
C PHE A 91 8.47 10.65 3.25
N GLY A 92 8.95 10.66 2.00
CA GLY A 92 10.12 11.45 1.61
C GLY A 92 11.41 10.98 2.29
N ILE A 93 11.41 9.77 2.84
CA ILE A 93 12.56 9.20 3.55
C ILE A 93 13.33 8.34 2.55
N LYS A 94 14.52 8.79 2.15
CA LYS A 94 15.44 7.97 1.37
C LYS A 94 16.00 6.87 2.28
N LEU A 95 15.63 5.62 2.02
CA LEU A 95 16.27 4.48 2.68
C LEU A 95 17.68 4.19 2.11
N ARG A 96 17.94 4.64 0.88
CA ARG A 96 19.22 4.49 0.18
C ARG A 96 20.06 5.76 0.37
N THR A 97 21.25 5.62 0.95
CA THR A 97 22.31 6.62 0.81
C THR A 97 22.84 6.60 -0.62
N ASP A 98 23.32 7.74 -1.11
CA ASP A 98 23.88 7.89 -2.47
C ASP A 98 25.00 6.85 -2.76
N GLU A 99 25.67 6.31 -1.73
CA GLU A 99 26.66 5.22 -1.84
C GLU A 99 26.10 3.87 -2.34
N SER A 100 24.80 3.61 -2.24
CA SER A 100 24.20 2.35 -2.72
C SER A 100 23.79 2.38 -4.20
N ILE A 101 23.86 3.56 -4.84
CA ILE A 101 23.62 3.72 -6.28
C ILE A 101 24.84 3.21 -7.06
N ASP A 102 26.04 3.36 -6.51
CA ASP A 102 27.31 3.03 -7.17
C ASP A 102 27.59 1.51 -7.26
N TYR A 103 26.88 0.68 -6.47
CA TYR A 103 27.16 -0.77 -6.40
C TYR A 103 26.50 -1.61 -7.50
N TRP A 104 25.59 -1.03 -8.29
CA TRP A 104 24.94 -1.70 -9.43
C TRP A 104 25.17 -0.98 -10.76
N GLY A 105 26.29 -0.26 -10.86
CA GLY A 105 26.80 0.46 -12.04
C GLY A 105 25.93 0.37 -13.30
N GLU A 106 25.20 1.45 -13.58
CA GLU A 106 24.89 1.78 -14.98
C GLU A 106 26.16 2.22 -15.70
#